data_AF-A0A9W7DTM0-F1
#
_entry.id   AF-A0A9W7DTM0-F1
#
_cell.length_a   1.000
_cell.length_b   1.000
_cell.length_c   1.000
_cell.angle_alpha   90.00
_cell.angle_beta   90.00
_cell.angle_gamma   90.00
#
_symmetry.space_group_name_H-M   'P 1'
#
loop_
_entity.id
_entity.type
_entity.pdbx_description
1 polymer ?
#
loop_
_entity_poly.entity_id
_entity_poly.type
_entity_poly.pdbx_seq_one_letter_code
_entity_poly.pdbx_strand_id
1 'polypeptide(L)'
;MCPLTVANILSMSTYPSRIRIAIVQQNSPSGSDVDCSLPPSTTCSSSPSHVLCRHAHQVDLYPMDASTATGPVLARAVGSRLYHGEAYAMQVDAHLEFVEGWDEDIVKQHEK
;
A
#
# COMPACT_ATOMS: atom_id res chain seq x y z
N MET A 1 3.54 3.88 -10.74
CA MET A 1 4.51 3.90 -9.62
C MET A 1 3.91 3.32 -8.34
N CYS A 2 2.66 3.63 -7.99
CA CYS A 2 2.01 3.09 -6.78
C CYS A 2 2.15 1.56 -6.57
N PRO A 3 1.87 0.68 -7.55
CA PRO A 3 2.11 -0.77 -7.40
C PRO A 3 3.53 -1.15 -6.97
N LEU A 4 4.54 -0.37 -7.38
CA LEU A 4 5.94 -0.62 -7.02
C LEU A 4 6.16 -0.34 -5.54
N THR A 5 5.63 0.76 -5.00
CA THR A 5 5.72 1.06 -3.57
C THR A 5 5.04 -0.02 -2.73
N VAL A 6 3.84 -0.49 -3.10
CA VAL A 6 3.15 -1.55 -2.35
C VAL A 6 3.94 -2.87 -2.39
N ALA A 7 4.46 -3.26 -3.56
CA ALA A 7 5.30 -4.44 -3.68
C ALA A 7 6.59 -4.31 -2.86
N ASN A 8 7.17 -3.11 -2.82
CA ASN A 8 8.41 -2.83 -2.14
C ASN A 8 8.25 -2.81 -0.60
N ILE A 9 7.15 -2.28 -0.07
CA ILE A 9 6.78 -2.37 1.36
C ILE A 9 6.90 -3.81 1.86
N LEU A 10 6.32 -4.76 1.12
CA LEU A 10 6.31 -6.17 1.48
C LEU A 10 7.66 -6.85 1.21
N SER A 11 8.31 -6.54 0.08
CA SER A 11 9.56 -7.20 -0.31
C SER A 11 10.73 -6.82 0.59
N MET A 12 10.71 -5.60 1.14
CA MET A 12 11.79 -5.05 1.95
C MET A 12 11.53 -5.21 3.46
N SER A 13 10.38 -5.75 3.86
CA SER A 13 10.07 -6.02 5.28
C SER A 13 10.66 -7.35 5.76
N THR A 14 11.08 -7.39 7.02
CA THR A 14 11.48 -8.62 7.71
C THR A 14 10.28 -9.54 7.92
N TYR A 15 9.11 -8.99 8.26
CA TYR A 15 7.89 -9.76 8.54
C TYR A 15 6.69 -9.32 7.66
N PRO A 16 6.69 -9.64 6.35
CA PRO A 16 5.63 -9.20 5.43
C PRO A 16 4.24 -9.67 5.83
N SER A 17 4.10 -10.83 6.48
CA SER A 17 2.81 -11.35 6.95
C SER A 17 2.17 -10.57 8.11
N ARG A 18 2.91 -9.65 8.73
CA ARG A 18 2.40 -8.79 9.83
C ARG A 18 1.90 -7.43 9.36
N ILE A 19 2.06 -7.11 8.07
CA ILE A 19 1.77 -5.79 7.52
C ILE A 19 0.39 -5.81 6.87
N ARG A 20 -0.50 -4.89 7.24
CA ARG A 20 -1.71 -4.59 6.46
C ARG A 20 -1.49 -3.29 5.69
N ILE A 21 -1.87 -3.25 4.42
CA ILE A 21 -1.74 -2.07 3.57
C ILE A 21 -3.13 -1.61 3.17
N ALA A 22 -3.48 -0.39 3.58
CA ALA A 22 -4.70 0.28 3.15
C ALA A 22 -4.34 1.37 2.14
N ILE A 23 -4.96 1.32 0.96
CA ILE A 23 -4.66 2.21 -0.16
C ILE A 23 -5.88 3.06 -0.46
N VAL A 24 -5.70 4.38 -0.52
CA VAL A 24 -6.69 5.29 -1.09
C VAL A 24 -6.19 5.71 -2.45
N GLN A 25 -6.83 5.19 -3.50
CA GLN A 25 -6.43 5.41 -4.89
C GLN A 25 -7.38 6.40 -5.55
N GLN A 26 -6.84 7.56 -5.95
CA GLN A 26 -7.60 8.65 -6.57
C GLN A 26 -7.36 8.64 -8.08
N ASN A 27 -8.11 7.80 -8.81
CA ASN A 27 -7.95 7.66 -10.25
C ASN A 27 -9.11 8.31 -11.00
N SER A 28 -8.83 8.79 -12.21
CA SER A 28 -9.91 9.19 -13.13
C SER A 28 -10.63 7.94 -13.64
N PRO A 29 -11.98 7.92 -13.70
CA PRO A 29 -12.72 6.79 -14.29
C PRO A 29 -12.37 6.52 -15.75
N SER A 30 -11.94 7.55 -16.48
CA SER A 30 -11.48 7.44 -17.88
C SER A 30 -9.96 7.27 -18.00
N GLY A 31 -9.25 7.12 -16.88
CA GLY A 31 -7.80 6.99 -16.84
C GLY A 31 -7.31 5.58 -17.15
N SER A 32 -6.02 5.47 -17.47
CA SER A 32 -5.32 4.19 -17.68
C SER A 32 -4.49 3.77 -16.47
N ASP A 33 -4.74 4.37 -15.30
CA ASP A 33 -3.97 4.11 -14.09
C ASP A 33 -4.20 2.69 -13.60
N VAL A 34 -3.10 1.97 -13.40
CA VAL A 34 -3.10 0.60 -12.90
C VAL A 34 -3.48 0.59 -11.43
N ASP A 35 -4.26 -0.42 -11.04
CA ASP A 35 -4.62 -0.68 -9.65
C ASP A 35 -3.36 -0.94 -8.80
N CYS A 36 -3.18 -0.14 -7.76
CA CYS A 36 -2.07 -0.23 -6.81
C CYS A 36 -1.95 -1.60 -6.11
N SER A 37 -3.04 -2.36 -6.01
CA SER A 37 -3.06 -3.68 -5.38
C SER A 37 -2.57 -4.80 -6.31
N LEU A 38 -2.40 -4.52 -7.61
CA LEU A 38 -1.98 -5.50 -8.61
C LEU A 38 -0.49 -5.38 -8.94
N PRO A 39 0.15 -6.47 -9.39
CA PRO A 39 1.53 -6.39 -9.88
C PRO A 39 1.67 -5.41 -11.06
N PRO A 40 2.76 -4.62 -11.13
CA PRO A 40 2.92 -3.56 -12.14
C PRO A 40 3.05 -4.06 -13.57
N SER A 41 3.62 -5.25 -13.79
CA SER A 41 3.95 -5.77 -15.13
C SER A 41 3.36 -7.15 -15.41
N THR A 42 2.62 -7.74 -14.46
CA THR A 42 2.10 -9.11 -14.54
C THR A 42 0.71 -9.19 -13.89
N THR A 43 0.08 -10.36 -13.97
CA THR A 43 -1.16 -10.64 -13.24
C THR A 43 -0.92 -11.75 -12.24
N CYS A 44 -1.75 -11.85 -11.21
CA CYS A 44 -1.64 -12.96 -10.26
C CYS A 44 -1.95 -14.33 -10.89
N SER A 45 -2.64 -14.35 -12.03
CA SER A 45 -2.83 -15.57 -12.82
C SER A 45 -1.54 -16.02 -13.53
N SER A 46 -0.72 -15.08 -14.02
CA SER A 46 0.54 -15.42 -14.72
C SER A 46 1.74 -15.53 -13.78
N SER A 47 1.73 -14.82 -12.66
CA SER A 47 2.81 -14.81 -11.67
C SER A 47 2.24 -14.89 -10.24
N PRO A 48 1.71 -16.05 -9.82
CA PRO A 48 1.12 -16.21 -8.48
C PRO A 48 2.17 -16.10 -7.36
N SER A 49 3.45 -16.28 -7.67
CA SER A 49 4.57 -16.13 -6.74
C SER A 49 4.96 -14.67 -6.47
N HIS A 50 4.42 -13.70 -7.23
CA HIS A 50 4.68 -12.28 -6.99
C HIS A 50 4.24 -11.88 -5.58
N VAL A 51 5.00 -10.99 -4.93
CA VAL A 51 4.78 -10.63 -3.51
C VAL A 51 3.36 -10.11 -3.25
N LEU A 52 2.84 -9.23 -4.12
CA LEU A 52 1.47 -8.71 -4.03
C LEU A 52 0.42 -9.80 -4.16
N CYS A 53 0.68 -10.84 -4.97
CA CYS A 53 -0.26 -11.95 -5.14
C CYS A 53 -0.27 -12.88 -3.93
N ARG A 54 0.91 -13.17 -3.36
CA ARG A 54 1.04 -13.97 -2.14
C ARG A 54 0.38 -13.29 -0.94
N HIS A 55 0.45 -11.97 -0.87
CA HIS A 55 -0.07 -11.17 0.24
C HIS A 55 -1.32 -10.36 -0.13
N ALA A 56 -2.06 -10.76 -1.17
CA ALA A 56 -3.22 -9.99 -1.66
C ALA A 56 -4.29 -9.77 -0.56
N HIS A 57 -4.45 -10.74 0.34
CA HIS A 57 -5.37 -10.67 1.48
C HIS A 57 -5.00 -9.61 2.54
N GLN A 58 -3.78 -9.05 2.47
CA GLN A 58 -3.29 -8.01 3.37
C GLN A 58 -3.42 -6.59 2.77
N VAL A 59 -3.92 -6.48 1.53
CA VAL A 59 -4.03 -5.21 0.80
C VAL A 59 -5.50 -4.87 0.59
N ASP A 60 -5.95 -3.76 1.18
CA ASP A 60 -7.27 -3.19 0.90
C ASP A 60 -7.13 -1.96 0.00
N LEU A 61 -7.97 -1.89 -1.04
CA LEU A 61 -8.04 -0.75 -1.93
C LEU A 61 -9.38 -0.02 -1.75
N TYR A 62 -9.31 1.27 -1.47
CA TYR A 62 -10.43 2.19 -1.56
C TYR A 62 -10.27 3.04 -2.84
N PRO A 63 -11.03 2.74 -3.90
CA PRO A 63 -11.05 3.57 -5.10
C PRO A 63 -11.87 4.85 -4.86
N MET A 64 -11.33 5.98 -5.29
CA MET A 64 -11.98 7.29 -5.27
C MET A 64 -11.86 7.91 -6.66
N ASP A 65 -12.95 8.50 -7.15
CA ASP A 65 -12.91 9.29 -8.38
C ASP A 65 -12.08 10.56 -8.16
N ALA A 66 -11.05 10.74 -9.00
CA ALA A 66 -10.18 11.90 -8.94
C ALA A 66 -10.92 13.25 -9.06
N SER A 67 -12.10 13.29 -9.72
CA SER A 67 -12.93 14.51 -9.79
C SER A 67 -13.52 14.92 -8.44
N THR A 68 -13.65 13.97 -7.51
CA THR A 68 -14.13 14.20 -6.13
C THR A 68 -12.99 14.36 -5.13
N ALA A 69 -11.74 14.17 -5.58
CA ALA A 69 -10.57 14.30 -4.74
C ALA A 69 -10.30 15.78 -4.43
N THR A 70 -10.42 16.16 -3.15
CA THR A 70 -10.06 17.52 -2.68
C THR A 70 -8.61 17.60 -2.19
N GLY A 71 -7.73 16.74 -2.71
CA GLY A 71 -6.32 16.65 -2.33
C GLY A 71 -6.00 15.61 -1.23
N PRO A 72 -4.73 15.59 -0.78
CA PRO A 72 -4.21 14.52 0.07
C PRO A 72 -4.78 14.51 1.49
N VAL A 73 -5.30 15.63 2.00
CA VAL A 73 -5.91 15.68 3.34
C VAL A 73 -7.16 14.81 3.40
N LEU A 74 -8.01 14.85 2.37
CA LEU A 74 -9.17 13.98 2.29
C LEU A 74 -8.73 12.51 2.17
N ALA A 75 -7.75 12.22 1.33
CA ALA A 75 -7.23 10.86 1.17
C ALA A 75 -6.71 10.29 2.50
N ARG A 76 -5.96 11.08 3.28
CA ARG A 76 -5.49 10.68 4.62
C ARG A 76 -6.64 10.48 5.61
N ALA A 77 -7.66 11.34 5.58
CA ALA A 77 -8.83 11.20 6.44
C ALA A 77 -9.72 9.99 6.08
N VAL A 78 -9.73 9.57 4.81
CA VAL A 78 -10.35 8.31 4.39
C VAL A 78 -9.48 7.13 4.82
N GLY A 79 -8.17 7.20 4.58
CA GLY A 79 -7.22 6.15 4.96
C GLY A 79 -7.22 5.85 6.45
N SER A 80 -7.36 6.87 7.32
CA SER A 80 -7.45 6.66 8.77
C SER A 80 -8.68 5.86 9.21
N ARG A 81 -9.73 5.78 8.37
CA ARG A 81 -10.92 4.95 8.64
C ARG A 81 -10.72 3.49 8.24
N LEU A 82 -9.65 3.17 7.52
CA LEU A 82 -9.27 1.80 7.15
C LEU A 82 -8.37 1.15 8.22
N TYR A 83 -8.07 1.87 9.31
CA TYR A 83 -7.35 1.34 10.47
C TYR A 83 -8.24 0.36 11.25
N HIS A 84 -7.72 -0.84 11.51
CA HIS A 84 -8.46 -1.95 12.13
C HIS A 84 -7.95 -2.32 13.53
N GLY A 85 -7.17 -1.44 14.17
CA GLY A 85 -6.65 -1.67 15.53
C GLY A 85 -5.24 -2.27 15.55
N GLU A 86 -4.47 -2.09 14.49
CA GLU A 86 -3.06 -2.49 14.39
C GLU A 86 -2.22 -1.81 15.49
N ALA A 87 -1.23 -2.52 16.04
CA ALA A 87 -0.38 -1.95 17.10
C ALA A 87 0.36 -0.68 16.66
N TYR A 88 0.69 -0.57 15.38
CA TYR A 88 1.36 0.56 14.76
C TYR A 88 0.65 0.91 13.44
N ALA A 89 0.61 2.21 13.12
CA ALA A 89 0.11 2.72 11.85
C ALA A 89 1.05 3.78 11.29
N MET A 90 1.30 3.72 9.98
CA MET A 90 2.16 4.67 9.26
C MET A 90 1.44 5.11 7.98
N GLN A 91 1.50 6.40 7.68
CA GLN A 91 1.03 6.95 6.41
C GLN A 91 2.23 7.32 5.55
N VAL A 92 2.18 6.94 4.28
CA VAL A 92 3.24 7.18 3.31
C VAL A 92 2.69 7.64 1.98
N ASP A 93 3.55 8.31 1.20
CA ASP A 93 3.22 8.66 -0.18
C ASP A 93 3.34 7.42 -1.10
N ALA A 94 2.60 7.42 -2.20
CA ALA A 94 2.50 6.27 -3.14
C ALA A 94 3.71 6.11 -4.09
N HIS A 95 4.83 6.77 -3.81
CA HIS A 95 5.99 6.88 -4.69
C HIS A 95 7.32 6.71 -3.94
N LEU A 96 7.32 5.84 -2.92
CA LEU A 96 8.48 5.58 -2.09
C LEU A 96 9.11 4.23 -2.39
N GLU A 97 10.38 4.13 -2.03
CA GLU A 97 11.11 2.88 -1.86
C GLU A 97 11.54 2.79 -0.39
N PHE A 98 11.36 1.60 0.18
CA PHE A 98 11.69 1.22 1.53
C PHE A 98 13.04 0.52 1.56
N VAL A 99 13.76 0.72 2.65
CA VAL A 99 15.01 0.02 2.94
C VAL A 99 14.73 -1.38 3.49
N GLU A 100 15.71 -2.27 3.37
CA GLU A 100 15.60 -3.63 3.90
C GLU A 100 15.45 -3.61 5.43
N GLY A 101 14.51 -4.40 5.96
CA GLY A 101 14.23 -4.50 7.39
C GLY A 101 13.52 -3.29 8.00
N TRP A 102 12.92 -2.43 7.18
CA TRP A 102 12.33 -1.16 7.64
C TRP A 102 11.29 -1.31 8.76
N ASP A 103 10.53 -2.41 8.76
CA ASP A 103 9.42 -2.68 9.69
C ASP A 103 9.92 -2.89 11.11
N GLU A 104 11.03 -3.60 11.29
CA GLU A 104 11.66 -3.71 12.60
C GLU A 104 12.36 -2.41 13.00
N ASP A 105 13.06 -1.77 12.05
CA ASP A 105 13.88 -0.61 12.34
C ASP A 105 13.04 0.59 12.78
N ILE A 106 11.88 0.83 12.17
CA ILE A 106 11.00 1.92 12.56
C ILE A 106 10.34 1.68 13.92
N VAL A 107 9.98 0.43 14.25
CA VAL A 107 9.43 0.07 15.56
C VAL A 107 10.49 0.24 16.64
N LYS A 108 11.72 -0.23 16.41
CA LYS A 108 12.86 -0.03 17.32
C LYS A 108 13.18 1.44 17.56
N GLN A 109 12.94 2.32 16.58
CA GLN A 109 13.11 3.77 16.73
C GLN A 109 11.97 4.42 17.50
N HIS A 110 10.74 3.92 17.39
CA HIS A 110 9.57 4.46 18.07
C HIS A 110 9.51 4.10 19.56
N GLU A 111 9.95 2.89 19.93
CA GLU A 111 9.90 2.39 21.31
C GLU A 111 11.06 2.87 22.22
N LYS A 112 12.01 3.62 21.66
CA LYS A 112 13.17 4.18 22.38
C LYS A 112 12.99 5.65 22.67
#